data_AF-N9SRI1-F1
#
_entry.id   AF-N9SRI1-F1
#
_cell.length_a   1.000
_cell.length_b   1.000
_cell.length_c   1.000
_cell.angle_alpha   90.00
_cell.angle_beta   90.00
_cell.angle_gamma   90.00
#
_symmetry.space_group_name_H-M   'P 1'
#
loop_
_entity.id
_entity.type
_entity.pdbx_description
1 polymer ?
#
loop_
_entity_poly.entity_id
_entity_poly.type
_entity_poly.pdbx_seq_one_letter_code
_entity_poly.pdbx_strand_id
1 'polypeptide(L)'
;MQDTKKIFQIKINFLNNKLLELKKAQLFINVDQTEEWVFVDENSILAYEKILIRIKNLETNQTFYLFLINTNIIVNENLITITTFSQKEIYFESKNFIDKTKEIKEISNQINYYLSLQTIGLNLDQYMELKILEQKLYLLDFQQKLKLIK
;
A
#
# COMPACT_ATOMS: atom_id res chain seq x y z
N MET A 1 9.48 27.30 -9.22
CA MET A 1 8.60 26.84 -10.30
C MET A 1 7.55 25.95 -9.66
N GLN A 2 6.26 26.18 -9.92
CA GLN A 2 5.20 25.29 -9.41
C GLN A 2 5.25 24.01 -10.23
N ASP A 3 5.67 22.89 -9.64
CA ASP A 3 5.55 21.58 -10.27
C ASP A 3 4.07 21.26 -10.46
N THR A 4 3.58 21.45 -11.67
CA THR A 4 2.27 20.99 -12.10
C THR A 4 2.31 19.47 -12.11
N LYS A 5 1.87 18.86 -11.01
CA LYS A 5 1.79 17.40 -10.86
C LYS A 5 1.05 16.79 -12.05
N LYS A 6 1.73 15.90 -12.78
CA LYS A 6 1.21 15.30 -14.02
C LYS A 6 -0.04 14.47 -13.79
N ILE A 7 -0.84 14.34 -14.84
CA ILE A 7 -2.10 13.61 -14.84
C ILE A 7 -1.91 12.38 -15.70
N PHE A 8 -2.21 11.22 -15.13
CA PHE A 8 -2.06 9.93 -15.77
C PHE A 8 -3.40 9.25 -15.95
N GLN A 9 -3.49 8.40 -16.97
CA GLN A 9 -4.37 7.26 -16.95
C GLN A 9 -3.72 6.18 -16.08
N ILE A 10 -4.46 5.61 -15.13
CA ILE A 10 -3.97 4.56 -14.23
C ILE A 10 -4.80 3.30 -14.44
N LYS A 11 -4.13 2.17 -14.63
CA LYS A 11 -4.72 0.83 -14.70
C LYS A 11 -4.10 -0.05 -13.63
N ILE A 12 -4.93 -0.65 -12.78
CA ILE A 12 -4.48 -1.54 -11.70
C ILE A 12 -5.09 -2.92 -11.88
N ASN A 13 -4.23 -3.90 -12.12
CA ASN A 13 -4.55 -5.31 -12.22
C ASN A 13 -4.32 -5.98 -10.86
N PHE A 14 -5.41 -6.36 -10.20
CA PHE A 14 -5.38 -7.05 -8.91
C PHE A 14 -5.41 -8.57 -9.08
N LEU A 15 -5.14 -9.29 -7.99
CA LEU A 15 -5.42 -10.72 -7.89
C LEU A 15 -6.89 -10.99 -8.27
N ASN A 16 -7.15 -12.10 -8.98
CA ASN A 16 -8.46 -12.53 -9.47
C ASN A 16 -9.04 -11.71 -10.64
N ASN A 17 -8.19 -11.19 -11.53
CA ASN A 17 -8.58 -10.47 -12.76
C ASN A 17 -9.49 -9.24 -12.51
N LYS A 18 -9.50 -8.70 -11.30
CA LYS A 18 -10.20 -7.43 -11.02
C LYS A 18 -9.36 -6.27 -11.55
N LEU A 19 -10.01 -5.38 -12.28
CA LEU A 19 -9.39 -4.19 -12.85
C LEU A 19 -9.93 -2.93 -12.18
N LEU A 20 -9.05 -1.96 -11.94
CA LEU A 20 -9.42 -0.57 -11.65
C LEU A 20 -8.79 0.32 -12.73
N GLU A 21 -9.62 1.04 -13.47
CA GLU A 21 -9.18 2.03 -14.45
C GLU A 21 -9.60 3.43 -14.01
N LEU A 22 -8.68 4.39 -14.15
CA LEU A 22 -8.87 5.80 -13.84
C LEU A 22 -8.32 6.60 -15.03
N LYS A 23 -9.10 7.49 -15.64
CA LYS A 23 -8.65 8.20 -16.85
C LYS A 23 -7.84 9.45 -16.54
N LYS A 24 -8.17 10.13 -15.44
CA LYS A 24 -7.44 11.33 -14.98
C LYS A 24 -7.13 11.21 -13.50
N ALA A 25 -5.93 10.76 -13.18
CA ALA A 25 -5.51 10.60 -11.80
C ALA A 25 -4.04 10.98 -11.57
N GLN A 26 -3.72 11.26 -10.31
CA GLN A 26 -2.36 11.46 -9.84
C GLN A 26 -1.98 10.31 -8.92
N LEU A 27 -0.79 9.74 -9.12
CA LEU A 27 -0.26 8.67 -8.29
C LEU A 27 0.83 9.22 -7.37
N PHE A 28 0.71 8.90 -6.09
CA PHE A 28 1.76 9.09 -5.10
C PHE A 28 2.06 7.75 -4.46
N ILE A 29 3.33 7.52 -4.19
CA ILE A 29 3.83 6.32 -3.53
C ILE A 29 4.44 6.71 -2.18
N ASN A 30 4.24 5.86 -1.19
CA ASN A 30 4.92 5.97 0.09
C ASN A 30 5.92 4.83 0.18
N VAL A 31 7.21 5.18 0.17
CA VAL A 31 8.33 4.25 0.15
C VAL A 31 8.95 4.21 1.55
N ASP A 32 9.34 3.01 1.99
CA ASP A 32 10.09 2.77 3.24
C ASP A 32 9.42 3.22 4.54
N GLN A 33 8.08 3.21 4.59
CA GLN A 33 7.30 3.57 5.79
C GLN A 33 7.59 5.00 6.32
N THR A 34 8.20 5.85 5.49
CA THR A 34 8.44 7.25 5.80
C THR A 34 7.12 8.03 5.78
N GLU A 35 7.05 9.20 6.39
CA GLU A 35 5.85 10.05 6.29
C GLU A 35 5.74 10.77 4.93
N GLU A 36 6.71 10.55 4.04
CA GLU A 36 6.83 11.27 2.78
C GLU A 36 6.09 10.59 1.64
N TRP A 37 5.38 11.40 0.86
CA TRP A 37 4.70 10.96 -0.35
C TRP A 37 5.47 11.41 -1.57
N VAL A 38 6.03 10.45 -2.29
CA VAL A 38 6.76 10.71 -3.52
C VAL A 38 5.78 10.65 -4.68
N PHE A 39 5.84 11.65 -5.57
CA PHE A 39 5.08 11.62 -6.81
C PHE A 39 5.79 10.69 -7.80
N VAL A 40 5.05 9.89 -8.56
CA VAL A 40 5.71 8.95 -9.48
C VAL A 40 6.34 9.70 -10.65
N ASP A 41 7.60 9.36 -10.95
CA ASP A 41 8.31 9.92 -12.11
C ASP A 41 7.86 9.26 -13.41
N GLU A 42 7.96 10.00 -14.50
CA GLU A 42 7.70 9.48 -15.83
C GLU A 42 8.76 8.47 -16.28
N ASN A 43 8.35 7.57 -17.18
CA ASN A 43 9.26 6.61 -17.83
C ASN A 43 10.05 5.79 -16.81
N SER A 44 9.37 5.38 -15.74
CA SER A 44 9.94 4.68 -14.60
C SER A 44 9.34 3.28 -14.47
N ILE A 45 10.15 2.37 -13.92
CA ILE A 45 9.73 1.03 -13.55
C ILE A 45 10.07 0.86 -12.07
N LEU A 46 9.06 0.50 -11.29
CA LEU A 46 9.18 0.33 -9.84
C LEU A 46 8.64 -1.04 -9.44
N ALA A 47 9.35 -1.72 -8.55
CA ALA A 47 8.95 -3.01 -8.02
C ALA A 47 9.07 -2.99 -6.49
N TYR A 48 7.97 -3.29 -5.80
CA TYR A 48 7.90 -3.26 -4.33
C TYR A 48 7.24 -4.51 -3.79
N GLU A 49 7.84 -5.11 -2.74
CA GLU A 49 7.21 -6.21 -2.01
C GLU A 49 5.95 -5.72 -1.29
N LYS A 50 6.00 -4.54 -0.67
CA LYS A 50 4.89 -3.90 0.03
C LYS A 50 4.94 -2.40 -0.23
N ILE A 51 3.83 -1.81 -0.65
CA ILE A 51 3.75 -0.36 -0.94
C ILE A 51 2.36 0.17 -0.60
N LEU A 52 2.33 1.38 -0.05
CA LEU A 52 1.11 2.15 0.08
C LEU A 52 1.09 3.19 -1.05
N ILE A 53 -0.01 3.21 -1.81
CA ILE A 53 -0.21 4.22 -2.85
C ILE A 53 -1.41 5.10 -2.52
N ARG A 54 -1.28 6.39 -2.83
CA ARG A 54 -2.36 7.37 -2.77
C ARG A 54 -2.71 7.77 -4.19
N ILE A 55 -3.98 7.68 -4.52
CA ILE A 55 -4.52 8.06 -5.82
C ILE A 55 -5.48 9.21 -5.63
N LYS A 56 -5.22 10.31 -6.34
CA LYS A 56 -6.18 11.41 -6.48
C LYS A 56 -6.87 11.28 -7.83
N ASN A 57 -8.13 10.86 -7.83
CA ASN A 57 -8.98 10.84 -9.01
C ASN A 57 -9.51 12.26 -9.28
N LEU A 58 -9.12 12.84 -10.41
CA LEU A 58 -9.51 14.20 -10.79
C LEU A 58 -10.87 14.25 -11.47
N GLU A 59 -11.39 13.12 -11.96
CA GLU A 59 -12.74 13.06 -12.53
C GLU A 59 -13.81 13.13 -11.43
N THR A 60 -13.58 12.44 -10.31
CA THR A 60 -14.51 12.43 -9.16
C THR A 60 -14.11 13.37 -8.04
N ASN A 61 -12.93 14.00 -8.13
CA ASN A 61 -12.30 14.78 -7.06
C ASN A 61 -12.16 13.99 -5.73
N GLN A 62 -11.98 12.68 -5.82
CA GLN A 62 -11.79 11.80 -4.66
C GLN A 62 -10.34 11.40 -4.50
N THR A 63 -9.88 11.32 -3.26
CA THR A 63 -8.58 10.75 -2.91
C THR A 63 -8.82 9.46 -2.14
N PHE A 64 -8.12 8.40 -2.54
CA PHE A 64 -8.17 7.11 -1.86
C PHE A 64 -6.80 6.46 -1.86
N TYR A 65 -6.68 5.43 -1.05
CA TYR A 65 -5.42 4.75 -0.75
C TYR A 65 -5.59 3.26 -1.04
N LEU A 66 -4.53 2.64 -1.54
CA LEU A 66 -4.46 1.21 -1.79
C LEU A 66 -3.20 0.65 -1.13
N PHE A 67 -3.38 -0.45 -0.42
CA PHE A 67 -2.28 -1.22 0.14
C PHE A 67 -1.96 -2.39 -0.80
N LEU A 68 -0.77 -2.35 -1.41
CA LEU A 68 -0.41 -3.27 -2.47
C LEU A 68 0.77 -4.16 -2.07
N ILE A 69 0.67 -5.46 -2.35
CA ILE A 69 1.73 -6.45 -2.14
C ILE A 69 2.21 -7.02 -3.48
N ASN A 70 3.51 -7.31 -3.56
CA ASN A 70 4.19 -7.82 -4.77
C ASN A 70 3.77 -7.03 -6.01
N THR A 71 4.12 -5.75 -6.01
CA THR A 71 3.57 -4.76 -6.93
C THR A 71 4.62 -4.28 -7.91
N ASN A 72 4.29 -4.38 -9.20
CA ASN A 72 5.04 -3.77 -10.28
C ASN A 72 4.26 -2.56 -10.80
N ILE A 73 4.94 -1.41 -10.90
CA ILE A 73 4.41 -0.16 -11.44
C ILE A 73 5.26 0.20 -12.65
N ILE A 74 4.62 0.32 -13.80
CA ILE A 74 5.24 0.74 -15.05
C ILE A 74 4.60 2.07 -15.45
N VAL A 75 5.41 3.12 -15.54
CA VAL A 75 4.98 4.46 -15.97
C VAL A 75 5.54 4.72 -17.35
N ASN A 76 4.68 4.74 -18.37
CA ASN A 76 5.08 5.05 -19.75
C ASN A 76 4.29 6.28 -20.21
N GLU A 77 4.98 7.39 -20.44
CA GLU A 77 4.37 8.68 -20.79
C GLU A 77 3.22 9.04 -19.83
N ASN A 78 1.96 8.99 -20.30
CA ASN A 78 0.76 9.34 -19.54
C ASN A 78 -0.01 8.11 -19.01
N LEU A 79 0.52 6.89 -19.14
CA LEU A 79 -0.10 5.66 -18.67
C LEU A 79 0.71 5.02 -17.55
N ILE A 80 0.05 4.80 -16.41
CA ILE A 80 0.56 3.99 -15.32
C ILE A 80 -0.15 2.64 -15.34
N THR A 81 0.62 1.56 -15.47
CA THR A 81 0.13 0.19 -15.30
C THR A 81 0.68 -0.38 -14.01
N ILE A 82 -0.22 -0.77 -13.11
CA ILE A 82 0.09 -1.39 -11.82
C ILE A 82 -0.39 -2.84 -11.87
N THR A 83 0.48 -3.78 -11.53
CA THR A 83 0.13 -5.20 -11.38
C THR A 83 0.52 -5.63 -9.98
N THR A 84 -0.44 -6.21 -9.23
CA THR A 84 -0.28 -6.51 -7.80
C THR A 84 -0.95 -7.83 -7.43
N PHE A 85 -0.44 -8.49 -6.39
CA PHE A 85 -1.06 -9.70 -5.82
C PHE A 85 -2.09 -9.36 -4.73
N SER A 86 -2.31 -8.08 -4.45
CA SER A 86 -3.38 -7.65 -3.55
C SER A 86 -4.77 -7.92 -4.12
N GLN A 87 -5.73 -8.13 -3.22
CA GLN A 87 -7.14 -7.93 -3.55
C GLN A 87 -7.44 -6.44 -3.67
N LYS A 88 -8.52 -6.09 -4.38
CA LYS A 88 -8.98 -4.71 -4.49
C LYS A 88 -9.63 -4.25 -3.18
N GLU A 89 -8.81 -3.67 -2.30
CA GLU A 89 -9.25 -3.00 -1.07
C GLU A 89 -8.94 -1.52 -1.14
N ILE A 90 -9.98 -0.69 -1.07
CA ILE A 90 -9.88 0.78 -1.16
C ILE A 90 -10.03 1.34 0.24
N TYR A 91 -9.16 2.29 0.60
CA TYR A 91 -9.24 3.01 1.86
C TYR A 91 -9.41 4.51 1.62
N PHE A 92 -10.07 5.17 2.57
CA PHE A 92 -10.30 6.60 2.59
C PHE A 92 -9.80 7.19 3.91
N GLU A 93 -9.40 8.45 3.86
CA GLU A 93 -9.01 9.18 5.06
C GLU A 93 -10.24 9.53 5.90
N SER A 94 -10.17 9.17 7.18
CA SER A 94 -11.19 9.50 8.18
C SER A 94 -10.89 10.83 8.83
N LYS A 95 -11.95 11.59 9.12
CA LYS A 95 -11.86 12.78 9.98
C LYS A 95 -11.64 12.42 11.46
N ASN A 96 -12.03 11.22 11.85
CA ASN A 96 -11.94 10.75 13.22
C ASN A 96 -10.57 10.15 13.50
N PHE A 97 -10.13 10.25 14.75
CA PHE A 97 -8.96 9.52 15.22
C PHE A 97 -9.21 8.01 15.14
N ILE A 98 -8.19 7.25 14.75
CA ILE A 98 -8.22 5.80 14.69
C ILE A 98 -7.17 5.28 15.69
N ASP A 99 -7.64 4.65 16.75
CA ASP A 99 -6.77 4.00 17.73
C ASP A 99 -6.61 2.52 17.38
N LYS A 100 -5.42 2.13 16.91
CA LYS A 100 -5.04 0.73 16.70
C LYS A 100 -3.96 0.27 17.68
N THR A 101 -3.64 1.08 18.69
CA THR A 101 -2.49 0.86 19.58
C THR A 101 -2.52 -0.52 20.25
N LYS A 102 -3.70 -0.95 20.70
CA LYS A 102 -3.86 -2.28 21.32
C LYS A 102 -3.63 -3.42 20.33
N GLU A 103 -4.26 -3.35 19.15
CA GLU A 103 -4.12 -4.36 18.08
C GLU A 103 -2.66 -4.44 17.58
N ILE A 104 -2.02 -3.28 17.37
CA ILE A 104 -0.61 -3.16 16.97
C ILE A 104 0.29 -3.84 18.01
N LYS A 105 0.06 -3.57 19.30
CA LYS A 105 0.85 -4.15 20.38
C LYS A 105 0.69 -5.67 20.46
N GLU A 106 -0.54 -6.17 20.34
CA GLU A 106 -0.81 -7.62 20.34
C GLU A 106 -0.10 -8.33 19.17
N ILE A 107 -0.19 -7.79 17.96
CA ILE A 107 0.46 -8.38 16.78
C ILE A 107 1.99 -8.27 16.88
N SER A 108 2.52 -7.15 17.35
CA SER A 108 3.96 -6.97 17.56
C SER A 108 4.51 -8.01 18.53
N ASN A 109 3.77 -8.33 19.60
CA ASN A 109 4.16 -9.38 20.55
C ASN A 109 4.17 -10.76 19.88
N GLN A 110 3.19 -11.07 19.02
CA GLN A 110 3.15 -12.34 18.28
C GLN A 110 4.31 -12.45 17.28
N ILE A 111 4.61 -11.38 16.56
CA ILE A 111 5.77 -11.31 15.67
C ILE A 111 7.06 -11.55 16.45
N ASN A 112 7.25 -10.86 17.57
CA ASN A 112 8.45 -11.01 18.41
C ASN A 112 8.60 -12.43 18.95
N TYR A 113 7.49 -13.10 19.29
CA TYR A 113 7.49 -14.51 19.67
C TYR A 113 8.02 -15.40 18.54
N TYR A 114 7.49 -15.25 17.32
CA TYR A 114 7.95 -16.03 16.16
C TYR A 114 9.39 -15.71 15.75
N LEU A 115 9.81 -14.44 15.81
CA LEU A 115 11.20 -14.04 15.56
C LEU A 115 12.15 -14.66 16.60
N SER A 116 11.72 -14.77 17.86
CA SER A 116 12.51 -15.45 18.89
C SER A 116 12.64 -16.95 18.59
N LEU A 117 11.57 -17.60 18.14
CA LEU A 117 11.59 -19.01 17.72
C LEU A 117 12.41 -19.25 16.44
N GLN A 118 12.53 -18.26 15.56
CA GLN A 118 13.33 -18.37 14.33
C GLN A 118 14.80 -18.70 14.60
N THR A 119 15.33 -18.31 15.78
CA THR A 119 16.69 -18.68 16.21
C THR A 119 16.87 -20.20 16.39
N ILE A 120 15.79 -20.93 16.68
CA ILE A 120 15.74 -22.39 16.86
C ILE A 120 15.28 -23.07 15.55
N GLY A 121 14.56 -22.33 14.70
CA GLY A 121 14.01 -22.75 13.41
C GLY A 121 12.48 -22.72 13.43
N LEU A 122 11.89 -22.06 12.43
CA LEU A 122 10.43 -22.08 12.21
C LEU A 122 10.08 -23.20 11.23
N ASN A 123 8.97 -23.90 11.49
CA ASN A 123 8.35 -24.71 10.46
C ASN A 123 7.64 -23.82 9.42
N LEU A 124 7.22 -24.41 8.30
CA LEU A 124 6.61 -23.66 7.20
C LEU A 124 5.36 -22.89 7.62
N ASP A 125 4.46 -23.53 8.38
CA ASP A 125 3.21 -22.90 8.81
C ASP A 125 3.46 -21.69 9.73
N GLN A 126 4.40 -21.83 10.66
CA GLN A 126 4.82 -20.74 11.55
C GLN A 126 5.48 -19.60 10.78
N TYR A 127 6.30 -19.92 9.79
CA TYR A 127 6.90 -18.91 8.92
C TYR A 127 5.84 -18.15 8.11
N MET A 128 4.85 -18.86 7.57
CA MET A 128 3.73 -18.24 6.85
C MET A 128 2.90 -17.34 7.76
N GLU A 129 2.60 -17.79 8.98
CA GLU A 129 1.88 -16.98 9.98
C GLU A 129 2.65 -15.71 10.33
N LEU A 130 3.97 -15.81 10.53
CA LEU A 130 4.83 -14.64 10.75
C LEU A 130 4.71 -13.63 9.59
N LYS A 131 4.70 -14.09 8.33
CA LYS A 131 4.52 -13.21 7.17
C LYS A 131 3.14 -12.55 7.11
N ILE A 132 2.09 -13.26 7.48
CA ILE A 132 0.74 -12.70 7.59
C ILE A 132 0.69 -11.62 8.68
N LEU A 133 1.28 -11.89 9.84
CA LEU A 133 1.34 -10.94 10.96
C LEU A 133 2.12 -9.67 10.59
N GLU A 134 3.28 -9.81 9.94
CA GLU A 134 4.07 -8.66 9.45
C GLU A 134 3.27 -7.79 8.47
N GLN A 135 2.49 -8.40 7.57
CA GLN A 135 1.63 -7.66 6.65
C GLN A 135 0.51 -6.93 7.40
N LYS A 136 -0.12 -7.60 8.37
CA LYS A 136 -1.19 -7.02 9.19
C LYS A 136 -0.69 -5.85 10.03
N LEU A 137 0.48 -5.98 10.65
CA LEU A 137 1.12 -4.91 11.40
C LEU A 137 1.35 -3.68 10.52
N TYR A 138 1.92 -3.90 9.34
CA TYR A 138 2.20 -2.82 8.39
C TYR A 138 0.93 -2.08 7.95
N LEU A 139 -0.18 -2.79 7.71
CA LEU A 139 -1.47 -2.17 7.42
C LEU A 139 -2.02 -1.36 8.60
N LEU A 140 -1.99 -1.92 9.81
CA LEU A 140 -2.51 -1.26 11.02
C LEU A 140 -1.75 0.02 11.35
N ASP A 141 -0.42 0.01 11.19
CA ASP A 141 0.40 1.19 11.40
C ASP A 141 -0.02 2.34 10.49
N PHE A 142 -0.31 2.06 9.21
CA PHE A 142 -0.82 3.09 8.30
C PHE A 142 -2.25 3.51 8.59
N GLN A 143 -3.13 2.57 8.95
CA GLN A 143 -4.50 2.93 9.35
C GLN A 143 -4.49 3.90 10.51
N GLN A 144 -3.59 3.72 11.48
CA GLN A 144 -3.43 4.65 12.59
C GLN A 144 -2.76 5.96 12.17
N LYS A 145 -1.57 5.90 11.53
CA LYS A 145 -0.79 7.10 11.17
C LYS A 145 -1.53 8.02 10.20
N LEU A 146 -2.20 7.44 9.21
CA LEU A 146 -2.88 8.16 8.12
C LEU A 146 -4.40 8.20 8.29
N LYS A 147 -4.93 7.71 9.41
CA LYS A 147 -6.37 7.65 9.72
C LYS A 147 -7.18 7.00 8.61
N LEU A 148 -6.71 5.86 8.08
CA LEU A 148 -7.35 5.18 6.96
C LEU A 148 -8.45 4.23 7.42
N ILE A 149 -9.62 4.34 6.81
CA ILE A 149 -10.75 3.41 6.96
C ILE A 149 -11.13 2.81 5.60
N LYS A 150 -11.71 1.62 5.62
CA LYS A 150 -12.19 0.93 4.41
C LYS A 150 -13.57 1.44 3.99
#